data_AF-X6MIB4-F1
#
_entry.id   AF-X6MIB4-F1
#
_cell.length_a   1.000
_cell.length_b   1.000
_cell.length_c   1.000
_cell.angle_alpha   90.00
_cell.angle_beta   90.00
_cell.angle_gamma   90.00
#
_symmetry.space_group_name_H-M   'P 1'
#
loop_
_entity.id
_entity.type
_entity.pdbx_description
1 polymer ?
#
loop_
_entity_poly.entity_id
_entity_poly.type
_entity_poly.pdbx_seq_one_letter_code
_entity_poly.pdbx_strand_id
1 'polypeptide(L)'
;MIKISVYSILKKINEYVIKGHTNIVKSVKYGLHELKNIGGSNTILSGSIDKSISLWYIRSNKQTQIFNGHTNSIRKVKYSPFVVKNIEIVILQI
;
A
#
# COMPACT_ATOMS: atom_id res chain seq x y z
N MET A 1 16.21 0.26 6.69
CA MET A 1 14.90 -0.35 6.39
C MET A 1 13.84 0.25 7.31
N ILE A 2 12.84 0.92 6.73
CA ILE A 2 11.77 1.59 7.47
C ILE A 2 10.63 0.61 7.74
N LYS A 3 9.95 0.78 8.88
CA LYS A 3 8.81 -0.03 9.30
C LYS A 3 7.53 0.79 9.23
N ILE A 4 6.47 0.25 8.63
CA ILE A 4 5.11 0.78 8.74
C ILE A 4 4.35 -0.15 9.69
N SER A 5 3.85 0.39 10.80
CA SER A 5 3.07 -0.37 11.78
C SER A 5 1.58 -0.09 11.59
N VAL A 6 0.79 -1.15 11.54
CA VAL A 6 -0.68 -1.11 11.42
C VAL A 6 -1.28 -1.56 12.75
N TYR A 7 -2.15 -0.71 13.30
CA TYR A 7 -2.75 -0.91 14.61
C TYR A 7 -4.24 -1.22 14.46
N SER A 8 -4.72 -2.22 15.19
CA SER A 8 -6.15 -2.44 15.36
C SER A 8 -6.65 -1.61 16.53
N ILE A 9 -7.49 -0.62 16.22
CA ILE A 9 -8.08 0.25 17.22
C ILE A 9 -8.99 -0.57 18.15
N LEU A 10 -9.77 -1.51 17.60
CA LEU A 10 -10.71 -2.34 18.35
C LEU A 10 -10.00 -3.29 19.31
N LYS A 11 -8.93 -3.94 18.86
CA LYS A 11 -8.18 -4.91 19.67
C LYS A 11 -7.10 -4.27 20.54
N LYS A 12 -6.79 -2.98 20.33
CA LYS A 12 -5.71 -2.23 20.99
C LYS A 12 -4.33 -2.91 20.85
N ILE A 13 -4.08 -3.57 19.72
CA ILE A 13 -2.82 -4.25 19.42
C ILE A 13 -2.24 -3.81 18.08
N ASN A 14 -0.93 -4.00 17.93
CA ASN A 14 -0.24 -3.91 16.64
C ASN A 14 -0.55 -5.20 15.89
N GLU A 15 -1.24 -5.11 14.76
CA GLU A 15 -1.56 -6.32 13.99
C GLU A 15 -0.47 -6.64 12.96
N TYR A 16 0.11 -5.62 12.31
CA TYR A 16 1.07 -5.85 11.22
C TYR A 16 2.23 -4.86 11.26
N VAL A 17 3.44 -5.36 11.03
CA VAL A 17 4.64 -4.55 10.83
C VAL A 17 5.22 -4.86 9.48
N ILE A 18 5.08 -3.90 8.58
CA ILE A 18 5.49 -4.01 7.20
C ILE A 18 6.89 -3.42 7.04
N LYS A 19 7.78 -4.17 6.39
CA LYS A 19 9.16 -3.77 6.14
C LYS A 19 9.48 -3.98 4.67
N GLY A 20 10.04 -2.96 4.02
CA GLY A 20 10.55 -3.11 2.65
C GLY A 20 11.09 -1.82 2.05
N HIS A 21 10.50 -0.67 2.42
CA HIS A 21 11.08 0.61 2.01
C HIS A 21 12.48 0.81 2.61
N THR A 22 13.41 1.20 1.75
CA THR A 22 14.82 1.42 2.12
C THR A 22 15.02 2.83 2.67
N ASN A 23 14.09 3.74 2.39
CA ASN A 23 14.11 5.13 2.84
C ASN A 23 12.73 5.58 3.38
N ILE A 24 12.64 6.82 3.85
CA ILE A 24 11.48 7.41 4.52
C ILE A 24 10.23 7.29 3.67
N VAL A 25 9.18 6.72 4.27
CA VAL A 25 7.84 6.67 3.71
C VAL A 25 7.19 8.04 3.88
N LYS A 26 6.81 8.67 2.77
CA LYS A 26 6.20 9.99 2.74
C LYS A 26 4.67 9.93 2.69
N SER A 27 4.12 8.82 2.22
CA SER A 27 2.68 8.69 2.03
C SER A 27 2.22 7.26 2.23
N VAL A 28 1.09 7.10 2.93
CA VAL A 28 0.41 5.81 3.14
C VAL A 28 -1.09 6.01 2.88
N LYS A 29 -1.72 5.06 2.19
CA LYS A 29 -3.16 5.01 1.94
C LYS A 29 -3.71 3.61 2.17
N TYR A 30 -4.83 3.54 2.86
CA TYR A 30 -5.59 2.32 3.03
C TYR A 30 -6.55 2.15 1.84
N GLY A 31 -6.51 0.97 1.22
CA GLY A 31 -7.43 0.59 0.15
C GLY A 31 -8.54 -0.30 0.71
N LEU A 32 -9.79 0.11 0.51
CA LEU A 32 -10.97 -0.68 0.75
C LEU A 32 -11.48 -1.17 -0.60
N HIS A 33 -11.31 -2.45 -0.91
CA HIS A 33 -11.96 -3.02 -2.08
C HIS A 33 -13.33 -3.56 -1.65
N GLU A 34 -14.42 -2.93 -2.07
CA GLU A 34 -15.80 -3.31 -1.71
C GLU A 34 -16.29 -4.61 -2.36
N LEU A 35 -15.40 -5.54 -2.71
CA LEU A 35 -15.79 -6.91 -3.07
C LEU A 35 -16.06 -7.70 -1.78
N LYS A 36 -17.18 -7.40 -1.13
CA LYS A 36 -17.70 -8.12 0.05
C LYS A 36 -17.87 -9.63 -0.19
N ASN A 37 -17.98 -10.08 -1.45
CA ASN A 37 -18.24 -11.48 -1.80
C ASN A 37 -17.00 -12.29 -2.25
N ILE A 38 -15.80 -11.68 -2.33
CA ILE A 38 -14.53 -12.41 -2.56
C ILE A 38 -13.49 -11.99 -1.49
N GLY A 39 -13.95 -11.78 -0.26
CA GLY A 39 -13.05 -11.52 0.86
C GLY A 39 -12.24 -10.23 0.74
N GLY A 40 -12.90 -9.12 0.39
CA GLY A 40 -12.44 -7.72 0.44
C GLY A 40 -10.98 -7.56 0.85
N SER A 41 -10.09 -7.47 -0.13
CA SER A 41 -8.65 -7.42 0.12
C SER A 41 -8.29 -6.10 0.77
N ASN A 42 -8.04 -6.13 2.08
CA ASN A 42 -7.47 -5.02 2.83
C ASN A 42 -6.05 -4.75 2.31
N THR A 43 -5.87 -3.65 1.56
CA THR A 43 -4.57 -3.28 1.00
C THR A 43 -4.01 -1.99 1.61
N ILE A 44 -2.69 -1.88 1.62
CA ILE A 44 -1.98 -0.65 1.91
C ILE A 44 -1.14 -0.27 0.70
N LEU A 45 -1.18 1.01 0.33
CA LEU A 45 -0.31 1.60 -0.66
C LEU A 45 0.61 2.59 0.03
N SER A 46 1.92 2.46 -0.19
CA SER A 46 2.93 3.35 0.40
C SER A 46 3.89 3.89 -0.65
N GLY A 47 4.29 5.14 -0.50
CA GLY A 47 5.29 5.80 -1.34
C GLY A 47 6.43 6.38 -0.52
N SER A 48 7.66 6.28 -1.04
CA SER A 48 8.88 6.57 -0.29
C SER A 48 9.89 7.44 -1.05
N ILE A 49 10.84 8.01 -0.31
CA ILE A 49 12.02 8.70 -0.87
C ILE A 49 12.91 7.73 -1.66
N ASP A 50 12.79 6.42 -1.43
CA ASP A 50 13.49 5.39 -2.23
C ASP A 50 12.98 5.27 -3.67
N LYS A 51 12.05 6.16 -4.08
CA LYS A 51 11.49 6.26 -5.44
C LYS A 51 10.63 5.07 -5.83
N SER A 52 10.24 4.23 -4.85
CA SER A 52 9.34 3.12 -5.06
C SER A 52 7.97 3.39 -4.44
N ILE A 53 6.97 2.75 -5.04
CA ILE A 53 5.64 2.58 -4.45
C ILE A 53 5.48 1.10 -4.11
N SER A 54 4.96 0.78 -2.94
CA SER A 54 4.73 -0.61 -2.53
C SER A 54 3.26 -0.86 -2.20
N LEU A 55 2.74 -1.98 -2.68
CA LEU A 55 1.39 -2.48 -2.39
C LEU A 55 1.48 -3.73 -1.50
N TRP A 56 0.67 -3.72 -0.45
CA TRP A 56 0.69 -4.72 0.61
C TRP A 56 -0.70 -5.29 0.86
N TYR A 57 -0.84 -6.61 0.85
CA TYR A 57 -2.05 -7.28 1.34
C TYR A 57 -1.93 -7.54 2.84
N ILE A 58 -2.84 -6.95 3.61
CA ILE A 58 -2.82 -7.02 5.08
C ILE A 58 -3.10 -8.45 5.56
N ARG A 59 -4.10 -9.11 4.96
CA ARG A 59 -4.54 -10.46 5.37
C ARG A 59 -3.48 -11.53 5.16
N SER A 60 -2.65 -11.40 4.12
CA SER A 60 -1.60 -12.37 3.82
C SER A 60 -0.24 -11.99 4.41
N ASN A 61 -0.13 -10.84 5.08
CA ASN A 61 1.12 -10.30 5.65
C ASN A 61 2.30 -10.31 4.64
N LYS A 62 2.03 -10.08 3.36
CA LYS A 62 3.02 -10.15 2.28
C LYS A 62 3.10 -8.85 1.49
N GLN A 63 4.33 -8.41 1.20
CA GLN A 63 4.58 -7.46 0.12
C GLN A 63 4.14 -8.12 -1.18
N THR A 64 3.21 -7.48 -1.86
CA THR A 64 2.63 -8.09 -3.06
C THR A 64 3.29 -7.54 -4.30
N GLN A 65 3.53 -6.22 -4.32
CA GLN A 65 4.05 -5.57 -5.50
C GLN A 65 4.90 -4.36 -5.14
N ILE A 66 5.97 -4.17 -5.91
CA ILE A 66 6.81 -2.98 -5.90
C ILE A 66 6.73 -2.35 -7.28
N PHE A 67 6.42 -1.07 -7.31
CA PHE A 67 6.37 -0.28 -8.51
C PHE A 67 7.57 0.66 -8.51
N ASN A 68 8.46 0.40 -9.46
CA ASN A 68 9.66 1.17 -9.73
C ASN A 68 9.48 1.95 -11.03
N GLY A 69 10.27 3.00 -11.22
CA GLY A 69 10.25 3.81 -12.45
C GLY A 69 10.15 5.32 -12.19
N HIS A 70 9.82 5.73 -10.96
CA HIS A 70 9.95 7.13 -10.59
C HIS A 70 11.43 7.51 -10.48
N THR A 71 11.81 8.62 -11.08
CA THR A 71 13.19 9.15 -11.04
C THR A 71 13.45 10.00 -9.80
N ASN A 72 12.38 10.38 -9.09
CA ASN A 72 12.42 11.25 -7.91
C ASN A 72 11.60 10.68 -6.75
N SER A 73 11.75 11.28 -5.56
CA SER A 73 11.05 10.87 -4.33
C SER A 73 9.53 10.92 -4.48
N ILE A 74 8.84 9.89 -3.98
CA ILE A 74 7.38 9.85 -3.99
C ILE A 74 6.85 10.71 -2.85
N ARG A 75 6.12 11.77 -3.18
CA ARG A 75 5.54 12.66 -2.16
C ARG A 75 4.15 12.23 -1.72
N LYS A 76 3.36 11.65 -2.63
CA LYS A 76 1.98 11.27 -2.38
C LYS A 76 1.60 10.05 -3.22
N VAL A 77 0.76 9.19 -2.65
CA VAL A 77 0.11 8.08 -3.38
C VAL A 77 -1.40 8.18 -3.20
N LYS A 78 -2.16 7.69 -4.17
CA LYS A 78 -3.62 7.61 -4.15
C LYS A 78 -4.09 6.38 -4.92
N TYR A 79 -5.21 5.80 -4.49
CA TYR A 79 -5.95 4.84 -5.29
C TYR A 79 -6.78 5.60 -6.34
N SER A 80 -6.86 5.02 -7.54
CA SER A 80 -7.82 5.45 -8.56
C SER A 80 -9.25 5.11 -8.10
N PRO A 81 -10.24 6.00 -8.30
CA PRO A 81 -11.64 5.73 -7.93
C PRO A 81 -12.34 4.79 -8.93
N PHE A 82 -11.74 4.49 -10.08
CA PHE A 82 -12.35 3.64 -11.09
C PHE A 82 -12.15 2.16 -10.74
N VAL A 83 -13.25 1.45 -10.54
CA VAL A 83 -13.26 -0.01 -10.41
C VAL A 83 -13.06 -0.61 -11.80
N VAL A 84 -11.81 -0.81 -12.20
CA VAL A 84 -11.51 -1.63 -13.39
C VAL A 84 -11.59 -3.09 -12.94
N LYS A 85 -12.50 -3.87 -13.54
CA LYS A 85 -12.75 -5.30 -13.23
C LYS A 85 -11.58 -6.23 -13.56
N ASN A 86 -10.42 -5.69 -13.96
CA ASN A 86 -9.23 -6.47 -14.25
C ASN A 86 -8.13 -6.05 -13.28
N ILE A 87 -7.44 -7.05 -12.74
CA ILE A 87 -6.26 -6.89 -11.90
C ILE A 87 -5.14 -6.37 -12.79
N GLU A 88 -5.22 -5.11 -13.21
CA GLU A 88 -4.17 -4.40 -13.93
C GLU A 88 -4.49 -2.89 -13.98
N ILE A 89 -3.65 -2.12 -13.28
CA ILE A 89 -3.38 -0.68 -13.49
C ILE A 89 -4.46 0.23 -12.82
N VAL A 90 -4.16 1.29 -12.06
CA VAL A 90 -3.34 2.44 -12.42
C VAL A 90 -2.72 3.06 -11.17
N ILE A 91 -1.40 3.06 -11.07
CA ILE A 91 -0.69 4.03 -10.25
C ILE A 91 -0.49 5.25 -11.15
N LEU A 92 -1.32 6.26 -10.97
CA LEU A 92 -1.08 7.55 -11.60
C LEU A 92 0.25 8.09 -11.05
N GLN A 93 1.21 8.29 -11.96
CA GLN A 93 2.46 9.00 -11.70
C GLN A 93 2.13 10.34 -11.01
N ILE A 94 2.78 10.62 -9.88
CA ILE A 94 2.95 11.96 -9.32
C ILE A 94 4.44 12.20 -9.16
#